data_AF-A0A9P7S2H0-F1
#
_entry.id   AF-A0A9P7S2H0-F1
#
_cell.length_a   1.000
_cell.length_b   1.000
_cell.length_c   1.000
_cell.angle_alpha   90.00
_cell.angle_beta   90.00
_cell.angle_gamma   90.00
#
_symmetry.space_group_name_H-M   'P 1'
#
loop_
_entity.id
_entity.type
_entity.pdbx_description
1 polymer ?
#
loop_
_entity_poly.entity_id
_entity_poly.type
_entity_poly.pdbx_seq_one_letter_code
_entity_poly.pdbx_strand_id
1 'polypeptide(L)'
;MAHTPHRNEENDWNSLLTSDTYQTDETQSSATTVWGPGTLSGKAIKSLGEASLRGLDHLIIRWKLARINSGLSKSNAASSGTSPSSLLSVEKLEKICDDLLELSRLDFYDAKVRQKALRLIMIQIGSRETSQLISCIMKWPQQEIRIFLSEMMDFMPILWSNDVRSTLHSADNAQTLFYPDLISVYRSSQSPAELHEVIPFLSFTTSLARKGPAVGRAVIEAGFLSFLTKLHQNYDVRDSIEPVVAARDALEVLMEDHDALLEQYRMDLIWPRGTSTIPLTRRSLELANLTPDKRTVSWRNAESSWIRERLCEIQVILEMPTYHDAKCKTDLFDVCLDLVTFHDFHDRVLAQQSFTLLLQCIAIGGELRDALKAVLIHTSYEQVLGVFYRMTYPTLQIKFEEHPIFLHLSQQITTYHPEIDPVDYIVEFAVEVAGASHHCARAIVDADIISLLSSTTEQVSKGEVLRCLQTAARSEHEQDPSKYPHLQTNSRLTGNRPRSVTV
;
A
#
# COMPACT_ATOMS: atom_id res chain seq x y z
N MET A 1 49.88 -20.66 -5.14
CA MET A 1 49.99 -20.21 -6.55
C MET A 1 48.75 -20.67 -7.29
N ALA A 2 47.73 -19.83 -7.33
CA ALA A 2 46.56 -19.95 -8.19
C ALA A 2 46.00 -18.53 -8.31
N HIS A 3 46.09 -17.94 -9.51
CA HIS A 3 45.59 -16.60 -9.81
C HIS A 3 44.11 -16.68 -10.14
N THR A 4 43.27 -16.06 -9.32
CA THR A 4 41.89 -15.70 -9.62
C THR A 4 41.87 -14.33 -10.31
N PRO A 5 41.13 -14.13 -11.42
CA PRO A 5 40.99 -12.82 -12.02
C PRO A 5 39.87 -12.05 -11.31
N HIS A 6 40.21 -10.87 -10.81
CA HIS A 6 39.26 -9.85 -10.38
C HIS A 6 38.48 -9.34 -11.59
N ARG A 7 37.16 -9.54 -11.58
CA ARG A 7 36.22 -8.94 -12.52
C ARG A 7 35.62 -7.71 -11.83
N ASN A 8 36.13 -6.53 -12.17
CA ASN A 8 35.52 -5.26 -11.81
C ASN A 8 34.36 -5.01 -12.79
N GLU A 9 33.13 -5.17 -12.31
CA GLU A 9 31.93 -4.66 -12.97
C GLU A 9 31.57 -3.33 -12.26
N GLU A 10 32.18 -2.25 -12.76
CA GLU A 10 31.74 -0.89 -12.46
C GLU A 10 30.62 -0.49 -13.43
N ASN A 11 29.60 0.15 -12.86
CA ASN A 11 28.33 0.51 -13.46
C ASN A 11 28.48 1.64 -14.51
N ASP A 12 28.50 1.28 -15.79
CA ASP A 12 28.34 2.18 -16.94
C ASP A 12 26.87 2.24 -17.42
N TRP A 13 25.94 2.67 -16.56
CA TRP A 13 24.52 2.87 -16.94
C TRP A 13 24.09 4.35 -17.05
N ASN A 14 25.01 5.31 -16.87
CA ASN A 14 24.68 6.75 -16.85
C ASN A 14 25.32 7.55 -18.00
N SER A 15 25.35 7.02 -19.22
CA SER A 15 25.77 7.81 -20.39
C SER A 15 25.06 7.34 -21.66
N LEU A 16 23.80 7.73 -21.84
CA LEU A 16 23.10 7.71 -23.14
C LEU A 16 21.77 8.46 -23.02
N LEU A 17 21.85 9.78 -22.96
CA LEU A 17 20.71 10.69 -23.23
C LEU A 17 21.27 12.07 -23.61
N THR A 18 22.23 12.09 -24.54
CA THR A 18 22.43 13.27 -25.37
C THR A 18 21.38 13.23 -26.46
N SER A 19 20.55 14.27 -26.46
CA SER A 19 19.53 14.55 -27.47
C SER A 19 20.18 14.69 -28.85
N ASP A 20 20.34 13.57 -29.55
CA ASP A 20 20.64 13.54 -30.97
C ASP A 20 19.38 13.96 -31.73
N THR A 21 19.26 15.28 -31.85
CA THR A 21 18.27 15.93 -32.70
C THR A 21 18.59 15.52 -34.14
N TYR A 22 17.84 14.57 -34.70
CA TYR A 22 17.86 14.15 -36.12
C TYR A 22 19.16 14.46 -36.84
N GLN A 23 20.24 13.78 -36.46
CA GLN A 23 21.44 13.73 -37.28
C GLN A 23 21.07 12.87 -38.49
N THR A 24 20.48 13.50 -39.52
CA THR A 24 20.38 12.89 -40.85
C THR A 24 21.75 12.37 -41.17
N ASP A 25 21.90 11.05 -41.38
CA ASP A 25 23.14 10.38 -41.76
C ASP A 25 23.91 11.31 -42.70
N GLU A 26 24.87 12.04 -42.12
CA GLU A 26 25.85 12.75 -42.92
C GLU A 26 26.60 11.61 -43.57
N THR A 27 26.23 11.34 -44.82
CA THR A 27 27.02 10.49 -45.69
C THR A 27 28.42 11.05 -45.54
N GLN A 28 29.30 10.34 -44.83
CA GLN A 28 30.73 10.62 -44.75
C GLN A 28 31.30 10.36 -46.15
N SER A 29 30.89 11.19 -47.09
CA SER A 29 31.49 11.32 -48.39
C SER A 29 32.88 11.83 -48.09
N SER A 30 33.86 10.95 -48.29
CA SER A 30 35.27 11.20 -48.05
C SER A 30 35.62 12.59 -48.58
N ALA A 31 35.96 13.48 -47.65
CA ALA A 31 36.18 14.89 -47.89
C ALA A 31 37.47 15.13 -48.67
N THR A 32 37.48 14.78 -49.96
CA THR A 32 38.34 15.43 -50.95
C THR A 32 37.47 16.46 -51.67
N THR A 33 37.05 17.50 -50.94
CA THR A 33 36.30 18.61 -51.53
C THR A 33 37.27 19.42 -52.39
N VAL A 34 37.16 19.23 -53.71
CA VAL A 34 37.73 20.17 -54.68
C VAL A 34 37.09 21.54 -54.37
N TRP A 35 37.92 22.49 -53.94
CA TRP A 35 37.51 23.88 -53.69
C TRP A 35 37.21 24.55 -55.03
N GLY A 36 35.97 24.38 -55.51
CA GLY A 36 35.44 25.11 -56.64
C GLY A 36 34.54 26.26 -56.15
N PRO A 37 34.44 27.37 -56.88
CA PRO A 37 33.51 28.47 -56.55
C PRO A 37 32.03 28.02 -56.45
N GLY A 38 31.67 26.86 -57.02
CA GLY A 38 30.33 26.26 -56.87
C GLY A 38 30.07 25.55 -55.53
N THR A 39 31.09 25.25 -54.73
CA THR A 39 30.91 24.48 -53.48
C THR A 39 30.29 25.33 -52.37
N LEU A 40 30.59 26.63 -52.32
CA LEU A 40 30.00 27.57 -51.37
C LEU A 40 28.51 27.84 -51.68
N SER A 41 28.16 28.03 -52.95
CA SER A 41 26.76 28.22 -53.35
C SER A 41 25.93 26.96 -53.12
N GLY A 42 26.48 25.77 -53.37
CA GLY A 42 25.84 24.49 -53.05
C GLY A 42 25.55 24.32 -51.57
N LYS A 43 26.51 24.66 -50.68
CA LYS A 43 26.30 24.64 -49.22
C LYS A 43 25.24 25.65 -48.78
N ALA A 44 25.25 26.86 -49.33
CA ALA A 44 24.26 27.89 -49.01
C ALA A 44 22.84 27.47 -49.41
N ILE A 45 22.68 26.91 -50.62
CA ILE A 45 21.38 26.40 -51.10
C ILE A 45 20.90 25.23 -50.23
N LYS A 46 21.79 24.29 -49.88
CA LYS A 46 21.44 23.18 -48.96
C LYS A 46 20.98 23.71 -47.60
N SER A 47 21.74 24.63 -46.99
CA SER A 47 21.36 25.22 -45.70
C SER A 47 20.06 26.00 -45.75
N LEU A 48 19.80 26.71 -46.86
CA LEU A 48 18.55 27.44 -47.06
C LEU A 48 17.37 26.47 -47.22
N GLY A 49 17.56 25.37 -47.96
CA GLY A 49 16.57 24.31 -48.11
C GLY A 49 16.20 23.68 -46.78
N GLU A 50 17.20 23.29 -45.98
CA GLU A 50 16.98 22.74 -44.63
C GLU A 50 16.29 23.74 -43.70
N ALA A 51 16.73 25.01 -43.69
CA ALA A 51 16.10 26.06 -42.90
C ALA A 51 14.65 26.34 -43.34
N SER A 52 14.38 26.29 -44.65
CA SER A 52 13.04 26.49 -45.20
C SER A 52 12.09 25.33 -44.85
N LEU A 53 12.59 24.08 -44.91
CA LEU A 53 11.83 22.89 -44.50
C LEU A 53 11.49 22.95 -43.00
N ARG A 54 12.49 23.21 -42.14
CA ARG A 54 12.26 23.40 -40.70
C ARG A 54 11.28 24.55 -40.40
N GLY A 55 11.39 25.66 -41.13
CA GLY A 55 10.48 26.79 -41.00
C GLY A 55 9.03 26.46 -41.37
N LEU A 56 8.84 25.66 -42.42
CA LEU A 56 7.53 25.20 -42.87
C LEU A 56 6.91 24.22 -41.87
N ASP A 57 7.69 23.28 -41.34
CA ASP A 57 7.24 22.36 -40.29
C ASP A 57 6.79 23.11 -39.03
N HIS A 58 7.57 24.09 -38.58
CA HIS A 58 7.19 24.96 -37.46
C HIS A 58 5.88 25.73 -37.71
N LEU A 59 5.67 26.24 -38.93
CA LEU A 59 4.44 26.95 -39.29
C LEU A 59 3.24 26.00 -39.29
N ILE A 60 3.38 24.80 -39.86
CA ILE A 60 2.31 23.79 -39.87
C ILE A 60 1.94 23.39 -38.44
N ILE A 61 2.92 23.10 -37.59
CA ILE A 61 2.69 22.76 -36.18
C ILE A 61 1.98 23.90 -35.45
N ARG A 62 2.43 25.15 -35.64
CA ARG A 62 1.82 26.33 -35.02
C ARG A 62 0.37 26.52 -35.49
N TRP A 63 0.10 26.30 -36.77
CA TRP A 63 -1.24 26.38 -37.32
C TRP A 63 -2.16 25.27 -36.79
N LYS A 64 -1.64 24.03 -36.69
CA LYS A 64 -2.35 22.91 -36.05
C LYS A 64 -2.70 23.24 -34.60
N LEU A 65 -1.75 23.69 -33.78
CA LEU A 65 -2.01 24.06 -32.38
C LEU A 65 -3.02 25.20 -32.24
N ALA A 66 -2.95 26.23 -33.09
CA ALA A 66 -3.92 27.33 -33.10
C ALA A 66 -5.34 26.83 -33.46
N ARG A 67 -5.44 25.95 -34.45
CA ARG A 67 -6.70 25.31 -34.85
C ARG A 67 -7.27 24.46 -33.72
N ILE A 68 -6.44 23.66 -33.06
CA ILE A 68 -6.82 22.82 -31.92
C ILE A 68 -7.37 23.69 -30.78
N ASN A 69 -6.63 24.73 -30.38
CA ASN A 69 -7.04 25.62 -29.30
C ASN A 69 -8.42 26.28 -29.59
N SER A 70 -8.61 26.76 -30.83
CA SER A 70 -9.90 27.33 -31.26
C SER A 70 -11.04 26.32 -31.32
N GLY A 71 -10.72 25.03 -31.55
CA GLY A 71 -11.68 23.94 -31.59
C GLY A 71 -12.16 23.56 -30.19
N LEU A 72 -11.23 23.41 -29.26
CA LEU A 72 -11.52 23.06 -27.86
C LEU A 72 -12.38 24.14 -27.18
N SER A 73 -12.03 25.43 -27.31
CA SER A 73 -12.83 26.51 -26.71
C SER A 73 -14.28 26.56 -27.21
N LYS A 74 -14.54 26.13 -28.45
CA LYS A 74 -15.90 26.08 -29.02
C LYS A 74 -16.69 24.86 -28.54
N SER A 75 -16.01 23.73 -28.33
CA SER A 75 -16.61 22.51 -27.80
C SER A 75 -17.21 22.76 -26.41
N ASN A 76 -16.45 23.43 -25.55
CA ASN A 76 -16.85 23.67 -24.15
C ASN A 76 -18.03 24.65 -24.03
N ALA A 77 -18.23 25.51 -25.02
CA ALA A 77 -19.39 26.40 -25.08
C ALA A 77 -20.66 25.71 -25.65
N ALA A 78 -20.49 24.62 -26.41
CA ALA A 78 -21.59 23.95 -27.10
C ALA A 78 -22.26 22.86 -26.24
N SER A 79 -21.58 22.34 -25.22
CA SER A 79 -22.10 21.31 -24.31
C SER A 79 -23.29 21.77 -23.46
N SER A 80 -23.60 23.07 -23.40
CA SER A 80 -24.72 23.61 -22.63
C SER A 80 -26.04 23.78 -23.42
N GLY A 81 -26.12 23.34 -24.68
CA GLY A 81 -27.30 23.58 -25.53
C GLY A 81 -27.71 22.38 -26.38
N THR A 82 -28.90 21.86 -26.13
CA THR A 82 -29.53 20.70 -26.78
C THR A 82 -29.83 20.93 -28.27
N SER A 83 -28.82 20.85 -29.15
CA SER A 83 -29.05 20.87 -30.61
C SER A 83 -28.41 19.65 -31.30
N PRO A 84 -29.19 18.88 -32.08
CA PRO A 84 -28.80 17.56 -32.60
C PRO A 84 -27.89 17.58 -33.85
N SER A 85 -27.19 18.68 -34.15
CA SER A 85 -26.23 18.79 -35.26
C SER A 85 -24.79 18.35 -34.90
N SER A 86 -24.62 17.56 -33.83
CA SER A 86 -23.33 17.30 -33.16
C SER A 86 -22.45 16.20 -33.76
N LEU A 87 -22.94 15.36 -34.68
CA LEU A 87 -22.13 14.24 -35.22
C LEU A 87 -20.87 14.71 -35.95
N LEU A 88 -20.99 15.76 -36.79
CA LEU A 88 -19.85 16.38 -37.50
C LEU A 88 -18.83 17.02 -36.54
N SER A 89 -19.22 17.33 -35.30
CA SER A 89 -18.26 17.83 -34.29
C SER A 89 -17.43 16.71 -33.65
N VAL A 90 -17.94 15.47 -33.59
CA VAL A 90 -17.23 14.36 -32.96
C VAL A 90 -16.00 13.96 -33.78
N GLU A 91 -16.15 13.71 -35.08
CA GLU A 91 -15.02 13.35 -35.96
C GLU A 91 -13.93 14.43 -35.98
N LYS A 92 -14.34 15.71 -35.95
CA LYS A 92 -13.41 16.83 -35.92
C LYS A 92 -12.65 16.90 -34.60
N LEU A 93 -13.31 16.60 -33.48
CA LEU A 93 -12.70 16.58 -32.16
C LEU A 93 -11.76 15.39 -32.00
N GLU A 94 -12.14 14.22 -32.52
CA GLU A 94 -11.30 13.03 -32.57
C GLU A 94 -10.00 13.32 -33.34
N LYS A 95 -10.10 13.95 -34.52
CA LYS A 95 -8.91 14.36 -35.29
C LYS A 95 -8.02 15.35 -34.53
N ILE A 96 -8.62 16.24 -33.74
CA ILE A 96 -7.88 17.18 -32.88
C ILE A 96 -7.14 16.43 -31.78
N CYS A 97 -7.77 15.45 -31.13
CA CYS A 97 -7.15 14.61 -30.12
C CYS A 97 -6.04 13.73 -30.72
N ASP A 98 -6.24 13.15 -31.90
CA ASP A 98 -5.19 12.40 -32.63
C ASP A 98 -3.98 13.30 -32.92
N ASP A 99 -4.20 14.52 -33.44
CA ASP A 99 -3.12 15.50 -33.68
C ASP A 99 -2.41 15.90 -32.37
N LEU A 100 -3.12 16.04 -31.25
CA LEU A 100 -2.54 16.37 -29.94
C LEU A 100 -1.66 15.25 -29.41
N LEU A 101 -2.15 14.01 -29.48
CA LEU A 101 -1.43 12.84 -29.04
C LEU A 101 -0.16 12.65 -29.87
N GLU A 102 -0.24 12.80 -31.20
CA GLU A 102 0.95 12.77 -32.06
C GLU A 102 1.99 13.81 -31.63
N LEU A 103 1.58 15.07 -31.48
CA LEU A 103 2.47 16.16 -31.05
C LEU A 103 3.02 15.99 -29.62
N SER A 104 2.42 15.10 -28.83
CA SER A 104 2.88 14.77 -27.48
C SER A 104 3.92 13.64 -27.43
N ARG A 105 4.19 12.94 -28.55
CA ARG A 105 5.14 11.83 -28.58
C ARG A 105 6.56 12.26 -28.20
N LEU A 106 7.20 11.46 -27.35
CA LEU A 106 8.57 11.66 -26.92
C LEU A 106 9.53 11.54 -28.13
N ASP A 107 10.54 12.41 -28.19
CA ASP A 107 11.61 12.43 -29.21
C ASP A 107 11.23 12.77 -30.66
N PHE A 108 9.94 12.86 -31.00
CA PHE A 108 9.50 13.23 -32.37
C PHE A 108 9.38 14.75 -32.59
N TYR A 109 9.14 15.51 -31.52
CA TYR A 109 8.88 16.94 -31.60
C TYR A 109 9.71 17.72 -30.58
N ASP A 110 10.02 18.98 -30.91
CA ASP A 110 10.67 19.91 -29.99
C ASP A 110 9.94 19.98 -28.65
N ALA A 111 10.71 20.04 -27.55
CA ALA A 111 10.18 20.09 -26.19
C ALA A 111 9.11 21.19 -26.00
N LYS A 112 9.26 22.35 -26.67
CA LYS A 112 8.27 23.45 -26.61
C LYS A 112 6.94 23.09 -27.28
N VAL A 113 6.96 22.31 -28.36
CA VAL A 113 5.77 21.84 -29.05
C VAL A 113 5.09 20.77 -28.20
N ARG A 114 5.87 19.80 -27.73
CA ARG A 114 5.41 18.72 -26.86
C ARG A 114 4.75 19.27 -25.59
N GLN A 115 5.39 20.23 -24.94
CA GLN A 115 4.86 20.90 -23.75
C GLN A 115 3.50 21.56 -24.02
N LYS A 116 3.32 22.21 -25.18
CA LYS A 116 2.02 22.80 -25.54
C LYS A 116 0.95 21.75 -25.78
N ALA A 117 1.30 20.62 -26.40
CA ALA A 117 0.38 19.51 -26.60
C ALA A 117 -0.04 18.89 -25.25
N LEU A 118 0.94 18.55 -24.40
CA LEU A 118 0.72 18.05 -23.03
C LEU A 118 -0.11 19.02 -22.20
N ARG A 119 0.14 20.33 -22.30
CA ARG A 119 -0.66 21.37 -21.64
C ARG A 119 -2.14 21.27 -22.02
N LEU A 120 -2.45 21.09 -23.29
CA LEU A 120 -3.84 20.95 -23.77
C LEU A 120 -4.46 19.62 -23.32
N ILE A 121 -3.69 18.55 -23.30
CA ILE A 121 -4.13 17.25 -22.77
C ILE A 121 -4.45 17.38 -21.26
N MET A 122 -3.58 18.02 -20.49
CA MET A 122 -3.79 18.27 -19.07
C MET A 122 -5.05 19.10 -18.80
N ILE A 123 -5.36 20.09 -19.63
CA ILE A 123 -6.64 20.83 -19.56
C ILE A 123 -7.82 19.87 -19.70
N GLN A 124 -7.81 18.98 -20.68
CA GLN A 124 -8.90 18.03 -20.93
C GLN A 124 -9.04 17.02 -19.78
N ILE A 125 -7.94 16.59 -19.17
CA ILE A 125 -7.99 15.71 -18.00
C ILE A 125 -8.55 16.48 -16.79
N GLY A 126 -8.06 17.69 -16.52
CA GLY A 126 -8.53 18.51 -15.41
C GLY A 126 -10.01 18.90 -15.53
N SER A 127 -10.51 19.14 -16.75
CA SER A 127 -11.93 19.41 -17.02
C SER A 127 -12.82 18.16 -17.08
N ARG A 128 -12.24 16.95 -16.94
CA ARG A 128 -12.90 15.64 -17.15
C ARG A 128 -13.49 15.42 -18.56
N GLU A 129 -13.08 16.21 -19.54
CA GLU A 129 -13.51 16.09 -20.95
C GLU A 129 -12.65 15.06 -21.70
N THR A 130 -12.52 13.84 -21.17
CA THR A 130 -11.52 12.87 -21.63
C THR A 130 -12.03 11.82 -22.61
N SER A 131 -13.32 11.80 -22.92
CA SER A 131 -13.93 10.72 -23.71
C SER A 131 -13.31 10.54 -25.11
N GLN A 132 -13.10 11.64 -25.84
CA GLN A 132 -12.47 11.62 -27.16
C GLN A 132 -10.98 11.32 -27.07
N LEU A 133 -10.30 11.87 -26.06
CA LEU A 133 -8.89 11.58 -25.81
C LEU A 133 -8.67 10.09 -25.57
N ILE A 134 -9.48 9.46 -24.71
CA ILE A 134 -9.44 8.02 -24.46
C ILE A 134 -9.66 7.24 -25.76
N SER A 135 -10.66 7.61 -26.56
CA SER A 135 -10.93 6.95 -27.86
C SER A 135 -9.74 6.99 -28.81
N CYS A 136 -8.95 8.07 -28.78
CA CYS A 136 -7.75 8.21 -29.60
C CYS A 136 -6.57 7.39 -29.04
N ILE A 137 -6.36 7.42 -27.72
CA ILE A 137 -5.33 6.61 -27.04
C ILE A 137 -5.55 5.12 -27.29
N MET A 138 -6.80 4.66 -27.37
CA MET A 138 -7.12 3.25 -27.67
C MET A 138 -6.63 2.77 -29.03
N LYS A 139 -6.30 3.68 -29.96
CA LYS A 139 -5.74 3.33 -31.27
C LYS A 139 -4.22 3.11 -31.20
N TRP A 140 -3.57 3.54 -30.13
CA TRP A 140 -2.12 3.46 -29.99
C TRP A 140 -1.66 2.04 -29.63
N PRO A 141 -0.43 1.65 -30.04
CA PRO A 141 0.21 0.45 -29.52
C PRO A 141 0.37 0.52 -28.00
N GLN A 142 0.28 -0.64 -27.33
CA GLN A 142 0.38 -0.75 -25.88
C GLN A 142 1.63 -0.05 -25.31
N GLN A 143 2.77 -0.16 -26.01
CA GLN A 143 4.04 0.44 -25.60
C GLN A 143 3.99 1.97 -25.61
N GLU A 144 3.30 2.57 -26.59
CA GLU A 144 3.17 4.03 -26.65
C GLU A 144 2.24 4.55 -25.55
N ILE A 145 1.15 3.83 -25.27
CA ILE A 145 0.26 4.13 -24.13
C ILE A 145 1.06 4.11 -22.83
N ARG A 146 1.90 3.08 -22.64
CA ARG A 146 2.75 2.95 -21.46
C ARG A 146 3.70 4.14 -21.31
N ILE A 147 4.46 4.48 -22.35
CA ILE A 147 5.44 5.58 -22.33
C ILE A 147 4.75 6.93 -22.05
N PHE A 148 3.63 7.17 -22.71
CA PHE A 148 2.85 8.39 -22.51
C PHE A 148 2.33 8.50 -21.08
N LEU A 149 1.76 7.42 -20.53
CA LEU A 149 1.25 7.42 -19.17
C LEU A 149 2.35 7.53 -18.12
N SER A 150 3.52 6.90 -18.33
CA SER A 150 4.64 7.01 -17.38
C SER A 150 5.13 8.46 -17.30
N GLU A 151 5.25 9.14 -18.44
CA GLU A 151 5.60 10.57 -18.48
C GLU A 151 4.57 11.38 -17.68
N MET A 152 3.28 11.14 -17.91
CA MET A 152 2.21 11.87 -17.20
C MET A 152 2.20 11.59 -15.69
N MET A 153 2.40 10.34 -15.27
CA MET A 153 2.39 9.94 -13.86
C MET A 153 3.59 10.49 -13.08
N ASP A 154 4.74 10.67 -13.72
CA ASP A 154 5.94 11.24 -13.08
C ASP A 154 5.72 12.68 -12.61
N PHE A 155 4.79 13.43 -13.23
CA PHE A 155 4.51 14.83 -12.86
C PHE A 155 3.47 14.97 -11.76
N MET A 156 2.62 13.97 -11.57
CA MET A 156 1.47 14.07 -10.69
C MET A 156 1.79 14.12 -9.20
N PRO A 157 2.86 13.51 -8.66
CA PRO A 157 3.23 13.67 -7.26
C PRO A 157 3.38 15.12 -6.79
N ILE A 158 3.67 16.04 -7.71
CA ILE A 158 3.74 17.48 -7.45
C ILE A 158 2.37 18.07 -7.05
N LEU A 159 1.25 17.43 -7.45
CA LEU A 159 -0.10 17.91 -7.13
C LEU A 159 -0.44 17.81 -5.65
N TRP A 160 0.00 16.74 -4.98
CA TRP A 160 -0.37 16.46 -3.60
C TRP A 160 0.81 16.59 -2.62
N SER A 161 2.04 16.80 -3.10
CA SER A 161 3.15 17.15 -2.22
C SER A 161 2.99 18.59 -1.74
N ASN A 162 2.66 18.76 -0.46
CA ASN A 162 2.66 20.07 0.20
C ASN A 162 4.04 20.73 0.19
N ASP A 163 5.10 19.94 -0.05
CA ASP A 163 6.48 20.40 -0.06
C ASP A 163 7.03 20.56 -1.48
N VAL A 164 6.31 21.33 -2.29
CA VAL A 164 6.74 21.76 -3.64
C VAL A 164 8.13 22.41 -3.60
N ARG A 165 8.51 23.00 -2.47
CA ARG A 165 9.81 23.66 -2.29
C ARG A 165 10.96 22.66 -2.13
N SER A 166 10.78 21.59 -1.37
CA SER A 166 11.82 20.55 -1.22
C SER A 166 12.14 19.84 -2.54
N THR A 167 11.13 19.53 -3.35
CA THR A 167 11.30 18.82 -4.63
C THR A 167 11.97 19.69 -5.70
N LEU A 168 11.70 21.01 -5.73
CA LEU A 168 12.36 21.95 -6.63
C LEU A 168 13.86 22.11 -6.37
N HIS A 169 14.33 21.87 -5.13
CA HIS A 169 15.75 22.04 -4.78
C HIS A 169 16.62 20.83 -5.12
N SER A 170 16.05 19.66 -5.38
CA SER A 170 16.82 18.43 -5.66
C SER A 170 17.09 18.18 -7.15
N ALA A 171 16.52 18.97 -8.06
CA ALA A 171 16.52 18.64 -9.48
C ALA A 171 17.45 19.55 -10.30
N ASP A 172 18.71 19.14 -10.43
CA ASP A 172 19.68 19.71 -11.40
C ASP A 172 19.31 19.40 -12.87
N ASN A 173 18.21 18.68 -13.12
CA ASN A 173 17.77 18.32 -14.47
C ASN A 173 16.91 19.42 -15.09
N ALA A 174 17.36 19.96 -16.23
CA ALA A 174 16.67 21.00 -17.00
C ALA A 174 15.21 20.65 -17.41
N GLN A 175 14.82 19.38 -17.35
CA GLN A 175 13.44 18.95 -17.61
C GLN A 175 12.45 19.36 -16.52
N THR A 176 12.90 19.54 -15.27
CA THR A 176 12.03 19.82 -14.12
C THR A 176 11.44 21.24 -14.14
N LEU A 177 12.03 22.15 -14.92
CA LEU A 177 11.55 23.53 -15.06
C LEU A 177 10.20 23.65 -15.78
N PHE A 178 9.77 22.64 -16.52
CA PHE A 178 8.55 22.72 -17.34
C PHE A 178 7.27 22.25 -16.64
N TYR A 179 7.40 21.44 -15.59
CA TYR A 179 6.26 20.86 -14.88
C TYR A 179 5.36 21.85 -14.15
N PRO A 180 5.88 22.95 -13.54
CA PRO A 180 5.02 23.92 -12.86
C PRO A 180 3.96 24.54 -13.77
N ASP A 181 4.26 24.80 -15.05
CA ASP A 181 3.29 25.34 -16.00
C ASP A 181 2.16 24.34 -16.29
N LEU A 182 2.50 23.06 -16.52
CA LEU A 182 1.51 22.01 -16.75
C LEU A 182 0.57 21.82 -15.56
N ILE A 183 1.13 21.78 -14.35
CA ILE A 183 0.36 21.65 -13.11
C ILE A 183 -0.54 22.86 -12.89
N SER A 184 -0.04 24.08 -13.12
CA SER A 184 -0.85 25.29 -12.96
C SER A 184 -2.06 25.29 -13.88
N VAL A 185 -1.87 24.85 -15.12
CA VAL A 185 -2.92 24.80 -16.14
C VAL A 185 -3.93 23.71 -15.81
N TYR A 186 -3.47 22.53 -15.42
CA TYR A 186 -4.31 21.44 -14.94
C TYR A 186 -5.21 21.90 -13.80
N ARG A 187 -4.66 22.50 -12.74
CA ARG A 187 -5.42 23.07 -11.61
C ARG A 187 -6.45 24.10 -12.07
N SER A 188 -6.05 25.03 -12.94
CA SER A 188 -6.93 26.09 -13.44
C SER A 188 -8.09 25.57 -14.30
N SER A 189 -7.96 24.37 -14.85
CA SER A 189 -9.00 23.74 -15.69
C SER A 189 -10.02 22.92 -14.90
N GLN A 190 -9.77 22.67 -13.61
CA GLN A 190 -10.66 21.89 -12.77
C GLN A 190 -11.94 22.66 -12.44
N SER A 191 -13.02 21.91 -12.26
CA SER A 191 -14.25 22.46 -11.71
C SER A 191 -14.01 22.95 -10.27
N PRO A 192 -14.54 24.11 -9.86
CA PRO A 192 -14.45 24.56 -8.46
C PRO A 192 -15.20 23.63 -7.49
N ALA A 193 -16.04 22.73 -8.00
CA ALA A 193 -16.69 21.69 -7.22
C ALA A 193 -15.81 20.45 -7.00
N GLU A 194 -14.59 20.42 -7.54
CA GLU A 194 -13.70 19.30 -7.30
C GLU A 194 -13.20 19.25 -5.87
N LEU A 195 -13.29 18.05 -5.29
CA LEU A 195 -12.94 17.82 -3.89
C LEU A 195 -11.43 17.72 -3.72
N HIS A 196 -10.72 17.21 -4.73
CA HIS A 196 -9.27 17.11 -4.71
C HIS A 196 -8.68 17.07 -6.12
N GLU A 197 -7.48 17.64 -6.27
CA GLU A 197 -6.84 17.86 -7.57
C GLU A 197 -6.46 16.56 -8.30
N VAL A 198 -6.23 15.46 -7.58
CA VAL A 198 -5.83 14.16 -8.17
C VAL A 198 -7.00 13.39 -8.81
N ILE A 199 -8.25 13.70 -8.40
CA ILE A 199 -9.41 12.87 -8.76
C ILE A 199 -9.66 12.86 -10.28
N PRO A 200 -9.58 13.97 -11.03
CA PRO A 200 -9.74 13.94 -12.48
C PRO A 200 -8.71 13.03 -13.18
N PHE A 201 -7.46 13.04 -12.71
CA PHE A 201 -6.42 12.15 -13.24
C PHE A 201 -6.69 10.68 -12.94
N LEU A 202 -7.04 10.33 -11.70
CA LEU A 202 -7.47 8.98 -11.33
C LEU A 202 -8.67 8.52 -12.16
N SER A 203 -9.68 9.39 -12.32
CA SER A 203 -10.86 9.10 -13.14
C SER A 203 -10.48 8.83 -14.59
N PHE A 204 -9.52 9.57 -15.15
CA PHE A 204 -9.01 9.35 -16.50
C PHE A 204 -8.27 8.01 -16.63
N THR A 205 -7.31 7.71 -15.77
CA THR A 205 -6.54 6.47 -15.82
C THR A 205 -7.43 5.25 -15.62
N THR A 206 -8.40 5.30 -14.69
CA THR A 206 -9.38 4.24 -14.47
C THR A 206 -10.29 4.06 -15.69
N SER A 207 -10.77 5.15 -16.29
CA SER A 207 -11.63 5.08 -17.48
C SER A 207 -10.89 4.51 -18.69
N LEU A 208 -9.58 4.76 -18.78
CA LEU A 208 -8.71 4.20 -19.80
C LEU A 208 -8.46 2.70 -19.57
N ALA A 209 -8.14 2.29 -18.34
CA ALA A 209 -7.94 0.89 -17.98
C ALA A 209 -9.19 0.03 -18.26
N ARG A 210 -10.40 0.54 -18.00
CA ARG A 210 -11.68 -0.13 -18.29
C ARG A 210 -11.91 -0.46 -19.77
N LYS A 211 -11.15 0.13 -20.70
CA LYS A 211 -11.37 -0.10 -22.13
C LYS A 211 -10.87 -1.46 -22.62
N GLY A 212 -10.02 -2.13 -21.84
CA GLY A 212 -9.66 -3.52 -22.12
C GLY A 212 -8.34 -3.94 -21.46
N PRO A 213 -8.08 -5.25 -21.36
CA PRO A 213 -6.99 -5.79 -20.54
C PRO A 213 -5.59 -5.41 -21.06
N ALA A 214 -5.41 -5.26 -22.38
CA ALA A 214 -4.14 -4.80 -22.92
C ALA A 214 -3.79 -3.37 -22.46
N VAL A 215 -4.80 -2.52 -22.33
CA VAL A 215 -4.63 -1.12 -21.90
C VAL A 215 -4.50 -1.04 -20.38
N GLY A 216 -5.28 -1.82 -19.62
CA GLY A 216 -5.07 -1.97 -18.19
C GLY A 216 -3.65 -2.41 -17.84
N ARG A 217 -3.10 -3.37 -18.61
CA ARG A 217 -1.68 -3.76 -18.50
C ARG A 217 -0.73 -2.60 -18.79
N ALA A 218 -0.96 -1.82 -19.84
CA ALA A 218 -0.15 -0.63 -20.14
C ALA A 218 -0.17 0.40 -19.00
N VAL A 219 -1.33 0.61 -18.37
CA VAL A 219 -1.49 1.50 -17.21
C VAL A 219 -0.68 0.99 -16.01
N ILE A 220 -0.72 -0.31 -15.72
CA ILE A 220 0.09 -0.91 -14.64
C ILE A 220 1.57 -0.77 -14.95
N GLU A 221 2.02 -1.16 -16.15
CA GLU A 221 3.41 -1.08 -16.57
C GLU A 221 3.94 0.36 -16.65
N ALA A 222 3.06 1.35 -16.80
CA ALA A 222 3.41 2.77 -16.76
C ALA A 222 3.76 3.27 -15.36
N GLY A 223 3.59 2.43 -14.32
CA GLY A 223 3.91 2.78 -12.93
C GLY A 223 2.71 3.25 -12.12
N PHE A 224 1.48 2.94 -12.52
CA PHE A 224 0.28 3.40 -11.80
C PHE A 224 0.22 2.92 -10.35
N LEU A 225 0.66 1.68 -10.07
CA LEU A 225 0.71 1.17 -8.70
C LEU A 225 1.70 1.98 -7.86
N SER A 226 2.89 2.27 -8.39
CA SER A 226 3.87 3.12 -7.72
C SER A 226 3.34 4.54 -7.51
N PHE A 227 2.58 5.07 -8.47
CA PHE A 227 1.86 6.34 -8.33
C PHE A 227 0.86 6.29 -7.15
N LEU A 228 0.06 5.23 -7.03
CA LEU A 228 -0.90 5.08 -5.94
C LEU A 228 -0.22 4.91 -4.58
N THR A 229 0.90 4.18 -4.52
CA THR A 229 1.71 4.08 -3.30
C THR A 229 2.25 5.44 -2.88
N LYS A 230 2.79 6.23 -3.83
CA LYS A 230 3.25 7.60 -3.56
C LYS A 230 2.11 8.51 -3.12
N LEU A 231 0.92 8.37 -3.71
CA LEU A 231 -0.26 9.11 -3.27
C LEU A 231 -0.57 8.77 -1.80
N HIS A 232 -0.64 7.49 -1.46
CA HIS A 232 -0.92 7.05 -0.09
C HIS A 232 0.13 7.51 0.93
N GLN A 233 1.42 7.41 0.60
CA GLN A 233 2.51 7.80 1.50
C GLN A 233 2.53 9.30 1.82
N ASN A 234 2.11 10.14 0.86
CA ASN A 234 2.20 11.59 0.98
C ASN A 234 0.87 12.25 1.36
N TYR A 235 -0.23 11.50 1.34
CA TYR A 235 -1.57 12.03 1.54
C TYR A 235 -2.15 11.54 2.87
N ASP A 236 -2.43 12.46 3.79
CA ASP A 236 -3.13 12.12 5.03
C ASP A 236 -4.62 11.92 4.71
N VAL A 237 -5.10 10.70 4.92
CA VAL A 237 -6.52 10.33 4.75
C VAL A 237 -7.45 11.22 5.58
N ARG A 238 -6.93 11.87 6.63
CA ARG A 238 -7.68 12.82 7.46
C ARG A 238 -8.07 14.10 6.72
N ASP A 239 -7.36 14.47 5.65
CA ASP A 239 -7.61 15.71 4.92
C ASP A 239 -8.82 15.60 3.98
N SER A 240 -9.00 14.46 3.30
CA SER A 240 -10.20 14.16 2.49
C SER A 240 -10.24 12.68 2.08
N ILE A 241 -11.41 12.06 2.14
CA ILE A 241 -11.59 10.62 1.85
C ILE A 241 -11.69 10.32 0.34
N GLU A 242 -11.97 11.34 -0.47
CA GLU A 242 -12.34 11.18 -1.87
C GLU A 242 -11.20 10.71 -2.79
N PRO A 243 -9.95 11.17 -2.64
CA PRO A 243 -8.81 10.57 -3.34
C PRO A 243 -8.63 9.09 -3.05
N VAL A 244 -8.86 8.67 -1.80
CA VAL A 244 -8.74 7.26 -1.39
C VAL A 244 -9.83 6.42 -2.04
N VAL A 245 -11.08 6.92 -2.07
CA VAL A 245 -12.19 6.28 -2.78
C VAL A 245 -11.88 6.16 -4.27
N ALA A 246 -11.41 7.24 -4.91
CA ALA A 246 -11.06 7.22 -6.32
C ALA A 246 -9.89 6.28 -6.63
N ALA A 247 -8.87 6.22 -5.77
CA ALA A 247 -7.74 5.30 -5.88
C ALA A 247 -8.18 3.85 -5.73
N ARG A 248 -9.09 3.56 -4.79
CA ARG A 248 -9.68 2.24 -4.61
C ARG A 248 -10.49 1.82 -5.84
N ASP A 249 -11.34 2.69 -6.36
CA ASP A 249 -12.14 2.40 -7.56
C ASP A 249 -11.23 2.17 -8.79
N ALA A 250 -10.04 2.81 -8.82
CA ALA A 250 -9.02 2.56 -9.83
C ALA A 250 -8.35 1.19 -9.68
N LEU A 251 -8.01 0.81 -8.44
CA LEU A 251 -7.46 -0.51 -8.13
C LEU A 251 -8.44 -1.61 -8.47
N GLU A 252 -9.71 -1.49 -8.10
CA GLU A 252 -10.74 -2.50 -8.38
C GLU A 252 -10.80 -2.85 -9.88
N VAL A 253 -10.79 -1.82 -10.74
CA VAL A 253 -10.75 -2.00 -12.20
C VAL A 253 -9.51 -2.73 -12.68
N LEU A 254 -8.36 -2.44 -12.08
CA LEU A 254 -7.11 -3.10 -12.45
C LEU A 254 -7.04 -4.52 -11.92
N MET A 255 -7.73 -4.82 -10.83
CA MET A 255 -7.78 -6.15 -10.22
C MET A 255 -8.70 -7.12 -10.96
N GLU A 256 -9.78 -6.66 -11.59
CA GLU A 256 -10.73 -7.56 -12.27
C GLU A 256 -10.11 -8.42 -13.40
N ASP A 257 -9.03 -7.97 -14.04
CA ASP A 257 -8.48 -8.59 -15.26
C ASP A 257 -6.98 -8.96 -15.19
N HIS A 258 -6.29 -8.72 -14.06
CA HIS A 258 -4.81 -8.74 -14.00
C HIS A 258 -4.18 -9.49 -12.82
N ASP A 259 -4.82 -10.54 -12.31
CA ASP A 259 -4.35 -11.37 -11.19
C ASP A 259 -2.85 -11.73 -11.29
N ALA A 260 -2.41 -12.26 -12.44
CA ALA A 260 -1.02 -12.70 -12.63
C ALA A 260 0.04 -11.57 -12.56
N LEU A 261 -0.34 -10.33 -12.86
CA LEU A 261 0.56 -9.18 -12.73
C LEU A 261 0.55 -8.63 -11.31
N LEU A 262 -0.61 -8.68 -10.63
CA LEU A 262 -0.73 -8.19 -9.26
C LEU A 262 -0.01 -9.09 -8.26
N GLU A 263 0.05 -10.41 -8.52
CA GLU A 263 0.92 -11.34 -7.79
C GLU A 263 2.39 -10.88 -7.78
N GLN A 264 2.87 -10.31 -8.89
CA GLN A 264 4.24 -9.78 -8.99
C GLN A 264 4.46 -8.55 -8.09
N TYR A 265 3.42 -7.73 -7.90
CA TYR A 265 3.49 -6.52 -7.08
C TYR A 265 3.03 -6.73 -5.62
N ARG A 266 2.51 -7.92 -5.26
CA ARG A 266 1.94 -8.22 -3.92
C ARG A 266 0.90 -7.18 -3.48
N MET A 267 0.11 -6.68 -4.42
CA MET A 267 -0.83 -5.57 -4.23
C MET A 267 -2.28 -6.03 -4.01
N ASP A 268 -2.49 -7.25 -3.49
CA ASP A 268 -3.84 -7.79 -3.22
C ASP A 268 -4.55 -7.08 -2.06
N LEU A 269 -3.85 -6.18 -1.36
CA LEU A 269 -4.41 -5.29 -0.35
C LEU A 269 -5.42 -4.34 -0.99
N ILE A 270 -6.66 -4.78 -1.04
CA ILE A 270 -7.81 -3.94 -1.35
C ILE A 270 -8.01 -2.97 -0.18
N TRP A 271 -8.31 -1.71 -0.45
CA TRP A 271 -8.74 -0.79 0.60
C TRP A 271 -10.22 -1.08 0.92
N PRO A 272 -10.62 -1.49 2.13
CA PRO A 272 -12.01 -1.72 2.46
C PRO A 272 -12.70 -0.44 2.92
N ARG A 273 -14.01 -0.43 2.65
CA ARG A 273 -15.15 0.39 3.12
C ARG A 273 -14.93 1.84 3.57
N GLY A 274 -15.90 2.69 3.21
CA GLY A 274 -15.98 4.12 3.52
C GLY A 274 -16.01 4.55 5.01
N THR A 275 -15.62 3.66 5.94
CA THR A 275 -15.31 3.99 7.34
C THR A 275 -14.17 3.14 7.93
N SER A 276 -13.77 2.01 7.32
CA SER A 276 -12.67 1.17 7.81
C SER A 276 -11.36 1.70 7.27
N THR A 277 -10.39 1.92 8.13
CA THR A 277 -9.10 2.51 7.73
C THR A 277 -8.12 1.44 7.25
N ILE A 278 -8.33 0.16 7.60
CA ILE A 278 -7.39 -0.97 7.47
C ILE A 278 -7.42 -1.59 6.07
N PRO A 279 -6.32 -1.71 5.29
CA PRO A 279 -6.32 -2.41 4.01
C PRO A 279 -6.55 -3.93 4.19
N LEU A 280 -7.51 -4.49 3.45
CA LEU A 280 -7.95 -5.88 3.49
C LEU A 280 -8.20 -6.38 2.07
N THR A 281 -7.72 -7.57 1.70
CA THR A 281 -8.14 -8.20 0.44
C THR A 281 -9.66 -8.34 0.36
N ARG A 282 -10.22 -8.49 -0.85
CA ARG A 282 -11.67 -8.69 -1.07
C ARG A 282 -12.19 -9.83 -0.22
N ARG A 283 -11.42 -10.90 -0.12
CA ARG A 283 -11.77 -12.09 0.66
C ARG A 283 -11.74 -11.80 2.16
N SER A 284 -10.70 -11.13 2.65
CA SER A 284 -10.64 -10.67 4.05
C SER A 284 -11.83 -9.78 4.40
N LEU A 285 -12.27 -8.93 3.47
CA LEU A 285 -13.47 -8.11 3.62
C LEU A 285 -14.76 -8.95 3.64
N GLU A 286 -14.90 -9.95 2.76
CA GLU A 286 -16.04 -10.87 2.77
C GLU A 286 -16.13 -11.63 4.10
N LEU A 287 -14.99 -12.12 4.61
CA LEU A 287 -14.89 -12.82 5.89
C LEU A 287 -15.13 -11.90 7.09
N ALA A 288 -14.78 -10.63 7.00
CA ALA A 288 -15.07 -9.62 8.03
C ALA A 288 -16.57 -9.35 8.23
N ASN A 289 -17.41 -9.71 7.26
CA ASN A 289 -18.86 -9.60 7.40
C ASN A 289 -19.51 -10.82 8.09
N LEU A 290 -18.73 -11.86 8.38
CA LEU A 290 -19.21 -13.05 9.05
C LEU A 290 -19.19 -12.86 10.57
N THR A 291 -20.03 -13.60 11.28
CA THR A 291 -19.93 -13.70 12.74
C THR A 291 -18.61 -14.38 13.13
N PRO A 292 -18.05 -14.13 14.33
CA PRO A 292 -16.78 -14.72 14.77
C PRO A 292 -16.70 -16.25 14.58
N ASP A 293 -17.76 -16.97 14.93
CA ASP A 293 -17.82 -18.43 14.77
C ASP A 293 -17.77 -18.86 13.30
N LYS A 294 -18.57 -18.21 12.45
CA LYS A 294 -18.60 -18.50 11.01
C LYS A 294 -17.28 -18.17 10.34
N ARG A 295 -16.67 -17.06 10.73
CA ARG A 295 -15.34 -16.62 10.28
C ARG A 295 -14.27 -17.65 10.67
N THR A 296 -14.27 -18.09 11.92
CA THR A 296 -13.35 -19.12 12.42
C THR A 296 -13.49 -20.42 11.62
N VAL A 297 -14.72 -20.87 11.37
CA VAL A 297 -15.00 -22.06 10.56
C VAL A 297 -14.55 -21.86 9.11
N SER A 298 -14.81 -20.71 8.50
CA SER A 298 -14.34 -20.39 7.15
C SER A 298 -12.82 -20.44 7.05
N TRP A 299 -12.11 -19.86 8.02
CA TRP A 299 -10.65 -19.89 8.05
C TRP A 299 -10.10 -21.30 8.21
N ARG A 300 -10.67 -22.12 9.11
CA ARG A 300 -10.24 -23.51 9.30
C ARG A 300 -10.36 -24.36 8.02
N ASN A 301 -11.26 -23.98 7.12
CA ASN A 301 -11.45 -24.63 5.83
C ASN A 301 -10.74 -23.92 4.67
N ALA A 302 -10.06 -22.80 4.93
CA ALA A 302 -9.37 -22.03 3.90
C ALA A 302 -8.06 -22.71 3.48
N GLU A 303 -7.64 -22.45 2.24
CA GLU A 303 -6.34 -22.89 1.75
C GLU A 303 -5.19 -22.16 2.46
N SER A 304 -4.04 -22.83 2.63
CA SER A 304 -2.84 -22.24 3.25
C SER A 304 -2.34 -20.97 2.55
N SER A 305 -2.58 -20.87 1.23
CA SER A 305 -2.28 -19.66 0.44
C SER A 305 -3.05 -18.45 0.96
N TRP A 306 -4.34 -18.61 1.27
CA TRP A 306 -5.20 -17.51 1.73
C TRP A 306 -4.86 -17.08 3.15
N ILE A 307 -4.49 -18.04 4.00
CA ILE A 307 -4.02 -17.75 5.36
C ILE A 307 -2.70 -16.98 5.31
N ARG A 308 -1.79 -17.37 4.43
CA ARG A 308 -0.52 -16.65 4.22
C ARG A 308 -0.76 -15.22 3.75
N GLU A 309 -1.63 -15.04 2.76
CA GLU A 309 -2.04 -13.73 2.28
C GLU A 309 -2.58 -12.87 3.43
N ARG A 310 -3.52 -13.42 4.21
CA ARG A 310 -4.08 -12.74 5.38
C ARG A 310 -3.02 -12.37 6.43
N LEU A 311 -2.07 -13.25 6.71
CA LEU A 311 -0.98 -12.96 7.64
C LEU A 311 -0.07 -11.84 7.14
N CYS A 312 0.18 -11.76 5.82
CA CYS A 312 0.87 -10.62 5.22
C CYS A 312 0.06 -9.32 5.38
N GLU A 313 -1.26 -9.36 5.20
CA GLU A 313 -2.11 -8.19 5.44
C GLU A 313 -1.98 -7.72 6.90
N ILE A 314 -2.14 -8.65 7.85
CA ILE A 314 -2.05 -8.35 9.28
C ILE A 314 -0.69 -7.73 9.61
N GLN A 315 0.40 -8.24 9.05
CA GLN A 315 1.72 -7.67 9.27
C GLN A 315 1.77 -6.19 8.83
N VAL A 316 1.27 -5.87 7.63
CA VAL A 316 1.22 -4.47 7.14
C VAL A 316 0.36 -3.60 8.06
N ILE A 317 -0.76 -4.13 8.56
CA ILE A 317 -1.65 -3.42 9.50
C ILE A 317 -0.93 -3.10 10.81
N LEU A 318 -0.15 -4.04 11.36
CA LEU A 318 0.59 -3.82 12.60
C LEU A 318 1.73 -2.81 12.43
N GLU A 319 2.28 -2.67 11.22
CA GLU A 319 3.32 -1.69 10.88
C GLU A 319 2.78 -0.26 10.66
N MET A 320 1.45 -0.07 10.59
CA MET A 320 0.81 1.22 10.31
C MET A 320 0.25 1.87 11.60
N PRO A 321 0.87 2.95 12.12
CA PRO A 321 0.45 3.58 13.39
C PRO A 321 -0.97 4.14 13.38
N THR A 322 -1.51 4.46 12.20
CA THR A 322 -2.88 4.96 12.02
C THR A 322 -3.94 3.98 12.53
N TYR A 323 -3.62 2.69 12.67
CA TYR A 323 -4.55 1.66 13.13
C TYR A 323 -4.50 1.39 14.62
N HIS A 324 -3.63 2.08 15.35
CA HIS A 324 -3.56 1.97 16.81
C HIS A 324 -4.55 2.93 17.51
N ASP A 325 -5.45 3.58 16.75
CA ASP A 325 -6.51 4.48 17.23
C ASP A 325 -7.78 3.70 17.63
N ALA A 326 -8.44 4.13 18.70
CA ALA A 326 -9.71 3.59 19.21
C ALA A 326 -10.83 3.50 18.16
N LYS A 327 -10.76 4.32 17.10
CA LYS A 327 -11.71 4.24 15.98
C LYS A 327 -11.64 2.92 15.21
N CYS A 328 -10.52 2.19 15.29
CA CYS A 328 -10.29 0.95 14.54
C CYS A 328 -10.63 -0.30 15.37
N LYS A 329 -11.24 -0.17 16.56
CA LYS A 329 -11.41 -1.27 17.52
C LYS A 329 -12.07 -2.54 16.94
N THR A 330 -13.08 -2.38 16.09
CA THR A 330 -13.74 -3.52 15.44
C THR A 330 -12.80 -4.25 14.47
N ASP A 331 -12.05 -3.49 13.68
CA ASP A 331 -11.12 -4.05 12.71
C ASP A 331 -9.92 -4.72 13.42
N LEU A 332 -9.47 -4.16 14.55
CA LEU A 332 -8.44 -4.76 15.40
C LEU A 332 -8.91 -6.04 16.09
N PHE A 333 -10.18 -6.10 16.52
CA PHE A 333 -10.78 -7.32 17.06
C PHE A 333 -10.75 -8.45 16.04
N ASP A 334 -11.12 -8.13 14.79
CA ASP A 334 -11.09 -9.05 13.67
C ASP A 334 -9.68 -9.57 13.34
N VAL A 335 -8.67 -8.69 13.36
CA VAL A 335 -7.26 -9.07 13.21
C VAL A 335 -6.84 -10.03 14.32
N CYS A 336 -7.14 -9.70 15.58
CA CYS A 336 -6.78 -10.54 16.72
C CYS A 336 -7.50 -11.90 16.70
N LEU A 337 -8.77 -11.93 16.28
CA LEU A 337 -9.55 -13.15 16.13
C LEU A 337 -8.95 -14.07 15.07
N ASP A 338 -8.52 -13.52 13.94
CA ASP A 338 -7.84 -14.27 12.89
C ASP A 338 -6.53 -14.87 13.41
N LEU A 339 -5.70 -14.09 14.11
CA LEU A 339 -4.43 -14.57 14.68
C LEU A 339 -4.64 -15.71 15.69
N VAL A 340 -5.61 -15.54 16.60
CA VAL A 340 -6.01 -16.59 17.56
C VAL A 340 -6.65 -17.78 16.83
N THR A 341 -7.21 -17.62 15.64
CA THR A 341 -7.66 -18.77 14.85
C THR A 341 -6.48 -19.49 14.20
N PHE A 342 -5.53 -18.74 13.63
CA PHE A 342 -4.41 -19.27 12.85
C PHE A 342 -3.33 -19.98 13.67
N HIS A 343 -3.19 -19.68 14.96
CA HIS A 343 -2.17 -20.35 15.79
C HIS A 343 -2.42 -21.86 15.98
N ASP A 344 -3.66 -22.32 15.80
CA ASP A 344 -4.08 -23.73 15.96
C ASP A 344 -4.01 -24.55 14.66
N PHE A 345 -3.46 -23.98 13.58
CA PHE A 345 -3.37 -24.70 12.30
C PHE A 345 -2.29 -25.78 12.30
N HIS A 346 -2.55 -26.83 11.51
CA HIS A 346 -1.59 -27.92 11.30
C HIS A 346 -0.31 -27.48 10.58
N ASP A 347 -0.38 -26.42 9.76
CA ASP A 347 0.80 -25.82 9.14
C ASP A 347 1.61 -25.05 10.20
N ARG A 348 2.70 -25.67 10.65
CA ARG A 348 3.56 -25.13 11.70
C ARG A 348 4.16 -23.77 11.33
N VAL A 349 4.44 -23.52 10.05
CA VAL A 349 5.07 -22.26 9.61
C VAL A 349 4.07 -21.12 9.74
N LEU A 350 2.84 -21.32 9.26
CA LEU A 350 1.77 -20.32 9.38
C LEU A 350 1.35 -20.12 10.84
N ALA A 351 1.26 -21.20 11.62
CA ALA A 351 0.95 -21.11 13.04
C ALA A 351 2.02 -20.33 13.82
N GLN A 352 3.31 -20.52 13.49
CA GLN A 352 4.43 -19.79 14.09
C GLN A 352 4.43 -18.31 13.68
N GLN A 353 4.17 -18.01 12.41
CA GLN A 353 4.05 -16.63 11.93
C GLN A 353 2.88 -15.92 12.61
N SER A 354 1.71 -16.55 12.67
CA SER A 354 0.54 -16.02 13.38
C SER A 354 0.86 -15.72 14.85
N PHE A 355 1.51 -16.67 15.53
CA PHE A 355 1.89 -16.49 16.92
C PHE A 355 2.88 -15.32 17.12
N THR A 356 3.80 -15.13 16.17
CA THR A 356 4.74 -14.00 16.20
C THR A 356 3.99 -12.66 16.07
N LEU A 357 3.01 -12.56 15.16
CA LEU A 357 2.17 -11.37 15.01
C LEU A 357 1.26 -11.15 16.23
N LEU A 358 0.77 -12.21 16.87
CA LEU A 358 0.01 -12.12 18.12
C LEU A 358 0.86 -11.52 19.25
N LEU A 359 2.12 -11.96 19.37
CA LEU A 359 3.07 -11.39 20.32
C LEU A 359 3.37 -9.91 20.00
N GLN A 360 3.45 -9.55 18.73
CA GLN A 360 3.57 -8.16 18.30
C GLN A 360 2.35 -7.31 18.70
N CYS A 361 1.12 -7.84 18.62
CA CYS A 361 -0.07 -7.14 19.13
C CYS A 361 0.03 -6.84 20.63
N ILE A 362 0.58 -7.77 21.42
CA ILE A 362 0.85 -7.55 22.84
C ILE A 362 1.89 -6.43 23.00
N ALA A 363 3.03 -6.56 22.29
CA ALA A 363 4.16 -5.63 22.36
C ALA A 363 3.80 -4.17 22.01
N ILE A 364 2.93 -3.96 21.01
CA ILE A 364 2.47 -2.63 20.60
C ILE A 364 1.58 -1.99 21.69
N GLY A 365 0.82 -2.80 22.43
CA GLY A 365 -0.04 -2.30 23.51
C GLY A 365 -1.33 -1.62 23.03
N GLY A 366 -1.88 -0.73 23.87
CA GLY A 366 -3.05 0.10 23.56
C GLY A 366 -4.29 -0.67 23.09
N GLU A 367 -4.93 -0.17 22.05
CA GLU A 367 -6.18 -0.73 21.49
C GLU A 367 -5.97 -2.12 20.88
N LEU A 368 -4.77 -2.45 20.40
CA LEU A 368 -4.43 -3.78 19.90
C LEU A 368 -4.40 -4.82 21.02
N ARG A 369 -3.74 -4.50 22.14
CA ARG A 369 -3.72 -5.32 23.35
C ARG A 369 -5.13 -5.50 23.93
N ASP A 370 -5.92 -4.43 23.96
CA ASP A 370 -7.30 -4.48 24.42
C ASP A 370 -8.21 -5.31 23.50
N ALA A 371 -8.04 -5.22 22.18
CA ALA A 371 -8.75 -6.04 21.21
C ALA A 371 -8.39 -7.52 21.36
N LEU A 372 -7.10 -7.86 21.51
CA LEU A 372 -6.65 -9.22 21.75
C LEU A 372 -7.22 -9.79 23.06
N LYS A 373 -7.20 -9.02 24.14
CA LYS A 373 -7.84 -9.39 25.41
C LYS A 373 -9.33 -9.68 25.20
N ALA A 374 -10.04 -8.81 24.48
CA ALA A 374 -11.45 -9.00 24.18
C ALA A 374 -11.70 -10.29 23.38
N VAL A 375 -10.85 -10.61 22.40
CA VAL A 375 -10.93 -11.88 21.65
C VAL A 375 -10.74 -13.07 22.59
N LEU A 376 -9.69 -13.08 23.42
CA LEU A 376 -9.39 -14.20 24.31
C LEU A 376 -10.53 -14.48 25.29
N ILE A 377 -11.21 -13.45 25.79
CA ILE A 377 -12.39 -13.57 26.67
C ILE A 377 -13.57 -14.28 25.98
N HIS A 378 -13.69 -14.17 24.65
CA HIS A 378 -14.77 -14.78 23.87
C HIS A 378 -14.38 -16.12 23.23
N THR A 379 -13.13 -16.55 23.36
CA THR A 379 -12.63 -17.81 22.79
C THR A 379 -12.81 -19.00 23.74
N SER A 380 -12.66 -20.23 23.22
CA SER A 380 -12.79 -21.41 24.06
C SER A 380 -11.62 -21.55 25.05
N TYR A 381 -11.85 -22.29 26.13
CA TYR A 381 -10.84 -22.63 27.11
C TYR A 381 -9.55 -23.19 26.48
N GLU A 382 -9.70 -24.12 25.53
CA GLU A 382 -8.59 -24.80 24.86
C GLU A 382 -7.75 -23.83 24.01
N GLN A 383 -8.39 -22.85 23.37
CA GLN A 383 -7.68 -21.83 22.58
C GLN A 383 -6.89 -20.90 23.50
N VAL A 384 -7.48 -20.44 24.60
CA VAL A 384 -6.77 -19.61 25.58
C VAL A 384 -5.59 -20.37 26.17
N LEU A 385 -5.80 -21.64 26.55
CA LEU A 385 -4.75 -22.52 27.05
C LEU A 385 -3.64 -22.69 26.02
N GLY A 386 -3.98 -22.92 24.75
CA GLY A 386 -3.03 -23.07 23.65
C GLY A 386 -2.17 -21.83 23.43
N VAL A 387 -2.78 -20.64 23.44
CA VAL A 387 -2.07 -19.36 23.32
C VAL A 387 -1.08 -19.19 24.47
N PHE A 388 -1.56 -19.27 25.72
CA PHE A 388 -0.70 -19.03 26.88
C PHE A 388 0.35 -20.12 27.06
N TYR A 389 0.06 -21.39 26.78
CA TYR A 389 1.05 -22.46 26.84
C TYR A 389 2.23 -22.22 25.89
N ARG A 390 1.94 -21.72 24.68
CA ARG A 390 2.99 -21.36 23.71
C ARG A 390 3.76 -20.10 24.09
N MET A 391 3.19 -19.24 24.92
CA MET A 391 3.89 -18.08 25.48
C MET A 391 4.77 -18.49 26.66
N THR A 392 4.24 -19.26 27.61
CA THR A 392 4.92 -19.62 28.86
C THR A 392 6.05 -20.62 28.63
N TYR A 393 5.79 -21.69 27.87
CA TYR A 393 6.71 -22.81 27.77
C TYR A 393 8.08 -22.44 27.19
N PRO A 394 8.19 -21.71 26.06
CA PRO A 394 9.51 -21.33 25.54
C PRO A 394 10.21 -20.32 26.44
N THR A 395 9.46 -19.44 27.11
CA THR A 395 9.98 -18.46 28.08
C THR A 395 10.59 -19.17 29.30
N LEU A 396 10.06 -20.33 29.67
CA LEU A 396 10.56 -21.15 30.79
C LEU A 396 11.76 -22.05 30.43
N GLN A 397 11.76 -22.65 29.23
CA GLN A 397 12.71 -23.71 28.89
C GLN A 397 13.96 -23.24 28.15
N ILE A 398 13.85 -22.20 27.36
CA ILE A 398 14.93 -21.67 26.55
C ILE A 398 15.36 -20.40 27.27
N LYS A 399 16.68 -20.15 27.39
CA LYS A 399 17.11 -18.82 27.81
C LYS A 399 16.42 -17.85 26.87
N PHE A 400 15.62 -16.94 27.41
CA PHE A 400 14.74 -16.06 26.64
C PHE A 400 15.44 -15.45 25.40
N GLU A 401 16.74 -15.17 25.53
CA GLU A 401 17.66 -14.65 24.53
C GLU A 401 17.97 -15.58 23.33
N GLU A 402 17.79 -16.89 23.46
CA GLU A 402 18.20 -17.88 22.45
C GLU A 402 17.06 -18.25 21.47
N HIS A 403 15.81 -17.90 21.76
CA HIS A 403 14.68 -18.21 20.87
C HIS A 403 14.34 -17.02 19.93
N PRO A 404 14.41 -17.18 18.59
CA PRO A 404 14.26 -16.07 17.64
C PRO A 404 12.97 -15.26 17.78
N ILE A 405 11.84 -15.93 18.07
CA ILE A 405 10.55 -15.25 18.26
C ILE A 405 10.57 -14.34 19.50
N PHE A 406 11.19 -14.81 20.60
CA PHE A 406 11.23 -14.05 21.85
C PHE A 406 12.28 -12.96 21.81
N LEU A 407 13.38 -13.15 21.07
CA LEU A 407 14.31 -12.06 20.78
C LEU A 407 13.61 -10.94 19.99
N HIS A 408 12.80 -11.29 18.98
CA HIS A 408 12.03 -10.31 18.23
C HIS A 408 10.96 -9.61 19.10
N LEU A 409 10.22 -10.37 19.90
CA LEU A 409 9.27 -9.83 20.87
C LEU A 409 9.94 -8.90 21.88
N SER A 410 11.08 -9.31 22.45
CA SER A 410 11.88 -8.51 23.36
C SER A 410 12.28 -7.19 22.72
N GLN A 411 12.78 -7.23 21.48
CA GLN A 411 13.15 -6.02 20.74
C GLN A 411 11.94 -5.10 20.53
N GLN A 412 10.78 -5.66 20.17
CA GLN A 412 9.55 -4.89 20.00
C GLN A 412 9.08 -4.28 21.32
N ILE A 413 9.02 -5.05 22.41
CA ILE A 413 8.64 -4.54 23.73
C ILE A 413 9.62 -3.45 24.16
N THR A 414 10.94 -3.64 24.03
CA THR A 414 11.92 -2.61 24.35
C THR A 414 11.78 -1.36 23.46
N THR A 415 11.29 -1.51 22.22
CA THR A 415 11.04 -0.38 21.32
C THR A 415 9.84 0.45 21.75
N TYR A 416 8.73 -0.19 22.17
CA TYR A 416 7.48 0.48 22.55
C TYR A 416 7.39 0.84 24.05
N HIS A 417 8.06 0.06 24.90
CA HIS A 417 8.03 0.08 26.37
C HIS A 417 9.44 -0.17 26.94
N PRO A 418 10.40 0.75 26.72
CA PRO A 418 11.81 0.56 27.11
C PRO A 418 12.03 0.36 28.62
N GLU A 419 11.07 0.75 29.45
CA GLU A 419 11.11 0.67 30.91
C GLU A 419 10.63 -0.66 31.50
N ILE A 420 9.99 -1.53 30.70
CA ILE A 420 9.36 -2.76 31.19
C ILE A 420 10.15 -3.99 30.72
N ASP A 421 10.44 -4.90 31.64
CA ASP A 421 11.00 -6.20 31.28
C ASP A 421 10.00 -7.00 30.40
N PRO A 422 10.42 -7.59 29.28
CA PRO A 422 9.54 -8.33 28.39
C PRO A 422 8.73 -9.44 29.07
N VAL A 423 9.29 -10.12 30.08
CA VAL A 423 8.61 -11.17 30.83
C VAL A 423 7.55 -10.56 31.73
N ASP A 424 7.87 -9.46 32.43
CA ASP A 424 6.92 -8.73 33.27
C ASP A 424 5.75 -8.19 32.43
N TYR A 425 6.02 -7.71 31.22
CA TYR A 425 4.99 -7.23 30.30
C TYR A 425 4.04 -8.34 29.82
N ILE A 426 4.56 -9.54 29.52
CA ILE A 426 3.74 -10.72 29.21
C ILE A 426 2.89 -11.15 30.41
N VAL A 427 3.48 -11.13 31.61
CA VAL A 427 2.78 -11.47 32.86
C VAL A 427 1.64 -10.48 33.12
N GLU A 428 1.88 -9.18 32.95
CA GLU A 428 0.86 -8.14 33.10
C GLU A 428 -0.34 -8.39 32.17
N PHE A 429 -0.07 -8.71 30.90
CA PHE A 429 -1.12 -9.07 29.96
C PHE A 429 -1.90 -10.32 30.39
N ALA A 430 -1.22 -11.36 30.89
CA ALA A 430 -1.86 -12.56 31.42
C ALA A 430 -2.79 -12.23 32.60
N VAL A 431 -2.38 -11.32 33.50
CA VAL A 431 -3.20 -10.85 34.63
C VAL A 431 -4.46 -10.16 34.16
N GLU A 432 -4.36 -9.27 33.18
CA GLU A 432 -5.51 -8.56 32.63
C GLU A 432 -6.53 -9.52 32.03
N VAL A 433 -6.08 -10.50 31.25
CA VAL A 433 -6.95 -11.50 30.62
C VAL A 433 -7.58 -12.39 31.69
N ALA A 434 -6.81 -12.83 32.69
CA ALA A 434 -7.31 -13.62 33.81
C ALA A 434 -8.34 -12.84 34.66
N GLY A 435 -8.09 -11.56 34.91
CA GLY A 435 -8.98 -10.70 35.69
C GLY A 435 -10.32 -10.44 35.01
N ALA A 436 -10.37 -10.53 33.67
CA ALA A 436 -11.58 -10.29 32.89
C ALA A 436 -12.49 -11.51 32.75
N SER A 437 -11.96 -12.73 32.89
CA SER A 437 -12.73 -13.96 32.67
C SER A 437 -12.20 -15.14 33.46
N HIS A 438 -13.11 -15.83 34.15
CA HIS A 438 -12.77 -16.96 35.00
C HIS A 438 -12.18 -18.15 34.23
N HIS A 439 -12.76 -18.51 33.07
CA HIS A 439 -12.24 -19.62 32.28
C HIS A 439 -10.85 -19.28 31.71
N CYS A 440 -10.60 -18.01 31.37
CA CYS A 440 -9.27 -17.56 30.95
C CYS A 440 -8.26 -17.67 32.08
N ALA A 441 -8.62 -17.23 33.29
CA ALA A 441 -7.75 -17.35 34.46
C ALA A 441 -7.33 -18.80 34.70
N ARG A 442 -8.26 -19.75 34.56
CA ARG A 442 -7.93 -21.17 34.68
C ARG A 442 -7.02 -21.65 33.56
N ALA A 443 -7.31 -21.31 32.30
CA ALA A 443 -6.48 -21.69 31.17
C ALA A 443 -5.04 -21.17 31.32
N ILE A 444 -4.88 -19.96 31.87
CA ILE A 444 -3.60 -19.33 32.16
C ILE A 444 -2.85 -20.05 33.29
N VAL A 445 -3.55 -20.49 34.34
CA VAL A 445 -2.94 -21.33 35.40
C VAL A 445 -2.47 -22.66 34.84
N ASP A 446 -3.32 -23.33 34.05
CA ASP A 446 -3.01 -24.63 33.44
C ASP A 446 -1.89 -24.52 32.38
N ALA A 447 -1.67 -23.33 31.81
CA ALA A 447 -0.52 -23.00 30.97
C ALA A 447 0.79 -22.80 31.76
N ASP A 448 0.79 -23.01 33.08
CA ASP A 448 1.96 -22.88 33.96
C ASP A 448 2.56 -21.46 34.04
N ILE A 449 1.70 -20.43 34.02
CA ILE A 449 2.16 -19.05 34.25
C ILE A 449 2.81 -18.87 35.64
N ILE A 450 2.51 -19.75 36.59
CA ILE A 450 3.04 -19.70 37.96
C ILE A 450 4.55 -19.95 37.96
N SER A 451 5.03 -20.90 37.16
CA SER A 451 6.46 -21.11 36.98
C SER A 451 7.12 -19.85 36.41
N LEU A 452 6.45 -19.14 35.49
CA LEU A 452 6.98 -17.90 34.92
C LEU A 452 7.06 -16.78 35.97
N LEU A 453 6.01 -16.60 36.76
CA LEU A 453 5.97 -15.66 37.89
C LEU A 453 7.06 -15.94 38.93
N SER A 454 7.46 -17.19 39.10
CA SER A 454 8.55 -17.53 40.03
C SER A 454 9.89 -16.95 39.57
N SER A 455 10.06 -16.76 38.25
CA SER A 455 11.28 -16.26 37.61
C SER A 455 11.37 -14.74 37.51
N THR A 456 10.26 -14.00 37.63
CA THR A 456 10.28 -12.53 37.52
C THR A 456 10.92 -11.85 38.74
N THR A 457 11.43 -10.63 38.60
CA THR A 457 12.23 -9.98 39.65
C THR A 457 11.43 -9.11 40.61
N GLU A 458 10.27 -8.59 40.18
CA GLU A 458 9.43 -7.73 41.01
C GLU A 458 8.50 -8.52 41.94
N GLN A 459 8.55 -8.22 43.25
CA GLN A 459 7.70 -8.89 44.25
C GLN A 459 6.26 -8.37 44.29
N VAL A 460 6.02 -7.14 43.83
CA VAL A 460 4.72 -6.45 44.01
C VAL A 460 3.66 -6.99 43.05
N SER A 461 4.01 -7.20 41.78
CA SER A 461 3.11 -7.77 40.77
C SER A 461 2.69 -9.20 41.11
N LYS A 462 3.62 -10.04 41.59
CA LYS A 462 3.38 -11.45 41.94
C LYS A 462 2.23 -11.67 42.91
N GLY A 463 2.11 -10.83 43.94
CA GLY A 463 1.09 -10.97 44.97
C GLY A 463 -0.32 -10.75 44.43
N GLU A 464 -0.49 -9.74 43.58
CA GLU A 464 -1.77 -9.44 42.93
C GLU A 464 -2.14 -10.47 41.88
N VAL A 465 -1.17 -10.91 41.06
CA VAL A 465 -1.38 -11.98 40.07
C VAL A 465 -1.87 -13.25 40.75
N LEU A 466 -1.13 -13.71 41.78
CA LEU A 466 -1.49 -14.91 42.53
C LEU A 466 -2.86 -14.76 43.19
N ARG A 467 -3.19 -13.59 43.72
CA ARG A 467 -4.51 -13.35 44.32
C ARG A 467 -5.62 -13.42 43.27
N CYS A 468 -5.45 -12.81 42.10
CA CYS A 468 -6.44 -12.84 41.01
C CYS A 468 -6.64 -14.28 40.51
N LEU A 469 -5.56 -15.02 40.25
CA LEU A 469 -5.62 -16.42 39.80
C LEU A 469 -6.23 -17.33 40.87
N GLN A 470 -5.90 -17.14 42.15
CA GLN A 470 -6.49 -17.89 43.27
C GLN A 470 -7.98 -17.58 43.47
N THR A 471 -8.39 -16.33 43.28
CA THR A 471 -9.79 -15.92 43.42
C THR A 471 -10.62 -16.53 42.31
N ALA A 472 -10.13 -16.48 41.08
CA ALA A 472 -10.76 -17.16 39.95
C ALA A 472 -10.86 -18.66 40.24
N ALA A 473 -9.76 -19.36 40.55
CA ALA A 473 -9.77 -20.80 40.82
C ALA A 473 -10.77 -21.24 41.90
N ARG A 474 -11.08 -20.38 42.88
CA ARG A 474 -12.06 -20.66 43.94
C ARG A 474 -13.51 -20.51 43.48
N SER A 475 -13.82 -19.56 42.61
CA SER A 475 -15.22 -19.32 42.18
C SER A 475 -15.84 -20.49 41.39
N GLU A 476 -15.05 -21.27 40.63
CA GLU A 476 -15.57 -22.44 39.89
C GLU A 476 -15.91 -23.58 40.82
N HIS A 477 -15.04 -23.81 41.82
CA HIS A 477 -15.22 -24.90 42.77
C HIS A 477 -16.53 -24.70 43.56
N GLU A 478 -16.89 -23.45 43.84
CA GLU A 478 -18.16 -23.12 44.50
C GLU A 478 -19.38 -23.26 43.57
N GLN A 479 -19.21 -23.05 42.24
CA GLN A 479 -20.32 -23.11 41.28
C GLN A 479 -20.65 -24.52 40.79
N ASP A 480 -19.69 -25.45 40.71
CA ASP A 480 -19.96 -26.84 40.33
C ASP A 480 -18.95 -27.82 40.94
N PRO A 481 -19.11 -28.19 42.23
CA PRO A 481 -18.21 -29.11 42.93
C PRO A 481 -18.21 -30.54 42.33
N SER A 482 -19.14 -30.86 41.44
CA SER A 482 -19.25 -32.19 40.82
C SER A 482 -18.26 -32.41 39.67
N LYS A 483 -17.71 -31.34 39.08
CA LYS A 483 -16.75 -31.41 37.96
C LYS A 483 -15.32 -31.78 38.36
N TYR A 484 -14.95 -31.67 39.65
CA TYR A 484 -13.55 -31.84 40.10
C TYR A 484 -13.37 -32.78 41.29
N PRO A 485 -13.63 -34.10 41.13
CA PRO A 485 -13.46 -35.06 42.22
C PRO A 485 -11.99 -35.23 42.66
N HIS A 486 -11.01 -34.86 41.82
CA HIS A 486 -9.57 -35.04 42.09
C HIS A 486 -8.93 -33.91 42.92
N LEU A 487 -9.59 -32.76 43.10
CA LEU A 487 -9.10 -31.69 43.98
C LEU A 487 -9.49 -31.91 45.45
N GLN A 488 -10.46 -32.78 45.74
CA GLN A 488 -10.87 -33.09 47.11
C GLN A 488 -9.88 -33.98 47.87
N THR A 489 -9.00 -34.72 47.17
CA THR A 489 -8.06 -35.65 47.80
C THR A 489 -6.83 -34.97 48.42
N ASN A 490 -6.49 -33.74 48.03
CA ASN A 490 -5.32 -33.03 48.57
C ASN A 490 -5.61 -32.22 49.86
N SER A 491 -6.86 -31.99 50.24
CA SER A 491 -7.18 -31.24 51.48
C SER A 491 -7.08 -32.07 52.77
N ARG A 492 -6.89 -33.39 52.69
CA ARG A 492 -6.72 -34.27 53.85
C ARG A 492 -5.28 -34.45 54.34
N LEU A 493 -4.28 -33.93 53.64
CA LEU A 493 -2.86 -34.13 53.98
C LEU A 493 -2.18 -32.98 54.76
N THR A 494 -2.86 -31.86 55.02
CA THR A 494 -2.31 -30.71 55.76
C THR A 494 -2.92 -30.48 57.14
N GLY A 495 -3.63 -31.46 57.70
CA GLY A 495 -4.23 -31.40 59.04
C GLY A 495 -3.22 -31.55 60.20
N ASN A 496 -2.21 -30.68 60.29
CA ASN A 496 -1.40 -30.54 61.50
C ASN A 496 -2.15 -29.66 62.52
N ARG A 497 -2.80 -30.31 63.50
CA ARG A 497 -3.37 -29.62 64.67
C ARG A 497 -2.25 -29.06 65.55
N PRO A 498 -2.31 -27.78 65.97
CA PRO A 498 -1.39 -27.28 66.99
C PRO A 498 -1.74 -27.90 68.34
N ARG A 499 -0.72 -28.45 69.03
CA ARG A 499 -0.81 -28.86 70.44
C ARG A 499 -1.07 -27.62 71.30
N SER A 500 -2.15 -27.65 72.07
CA SER A 500 -2.43 -26.70 73.13
C SER A 500 -1.34 -26.78 74.20
N VAL A 501 -0.66 -25.67 74.45
CA VAL A 501 0.16 -25.45 75.65
C VAL A 501 -0.77 -24.81 76.69
N THR A 502 -1.01 -25.54 77.77
CA THR A 502 -1.68 -25.04 78.98
C THR A 502 -0.69 -24.20 79.79
N VAL A 503 -1.16 -23.04 80.29
CA VAL A 503 -0.52 -22.26 81.35
C VAL A 503 -0.90 -22.85 82.70
#